data_AF-A0AAW0DUT3-F1
#
_entry.id   AF-A0AAW0DUT3-F1
#
_cell.length_a   1.000
_cell.length_b   1.000
_cell.length_c   1.000
_cell.angle_alpha   90.00
_cell.angle_beta   90.00
_cell.angle_gamma   90.00
#
_symmetry.space_group_name_H-M   'P 1'
#
loop_
_entity.id
_entity.type
_entity.pdbx_description
1 polymer ?
#
loop_
_entity_poly.entity_id
_entity_poly.type
_entity_poly.pdbx_seq_one_letter_code
_entity_poly.pdbx_strand_id
1 'polypeptide(L)' 'VPVYDARNVDFDFDTDLPNLENKLRPWIGEIPVGAFIVAGYSMHTYKGKVQGMVAQTLSPNLLWVVVCGVPIKTQ' A
#
# COMPACT_ATOMS: atom_id res chain seq x y z
N VAL A 1 1.85 -9.31 -1.38
CA VAL A 1 1.99 -7.91 -0.97
C VAL A 1 2.22 -7.88 0.53
N PRO A 2 3.39 -7.48 1.02
CA PRO A 2 3.62 -7.32 2.46
C PRO A 2 2.72 -6.22 3.01
N VAL A 3 2.23 -6.43 4.23
CA VAL A 3 1.36 -5.50 4.96
C VAL A 3 2.02 -5.22 6.30
N TYR A 4 2.14 -3.95 6.68
CA TYR A 4 2.88 -3.49 7.85
C TYR A 4 2.00 -2.68 8.81
N ASP A 5 2.25 -2.78 10.11
CA ASP A 5 1.57 -2.01 11.17
C ASP A 5 2.39 -0.78 11.55
N ALA A 6 1.89 0.42 11.23
CA ALA A 6 2.49 1.69 11.62
C ALA A 6 1.71 2.41 12.73
N ARG A 7 0.70 1.79 13.36
CA ARG A 7 -0.18 2.47 14.33
C ARG A 7 0.54 2.94 15.60
N ASN A 8 1.69 2.33 15.93
CA ASN A 8 2.42 2.57 17.18
C ASN A 8 3.92 2.84 16.95
N VAL A 9 4.32 3.24 15.74
CA VAL A 9 5.72 3.47 15.37
C VAL A 9 5.82 4.79 14.62
N ASP A 10 6.82 5.60 14.98
CA ASP A 10 7.16 6.80 14.22
C ASP A 10 7.87 6.40 12.92
N PHE A 11 7.26 6.78 11.80
CA PHE A 11 7.59 6.30 10.46
C PHE A 11 7.58 7.46 9.47
N ASP A 12 8.73 7.67 8.83
CA ASP A 12 8.92 8.70 7.83
C ASP A 12 9.07 8.07 6.43
N PHE A 13 8.19 8.46 5.49
CA PHE A 13 8.21 7.95 4.13
C PHE A 13 9.49 8.31 3.36
N ASP A 14 10.15 9.41 3.70
CA ASP A 14 11.33 9.88 2.96
C ASP A 14 12.60 9.12 3.35
N THR A 15 12.66 8.61 4.59
CA THR A 15 13.85 7.93 5.12
C THR A 15 13.67 6.43 5.30
N ASP A 16 12.47 5.97 5.68
CA ASP A 16 12.27 4.60 6.16
C ASP A 16 11.72 3.65 5.08
N LEU A 17 11.20 4.18 3.96
CA LEU A 17 10.60 3.36 2.89
C LEU A 17 11.50 2.21 2.39
N PRO A 18 12.82 2.41 2.17
CA PRO A 18 13.69 1.34 1.71
C PRO A 18 13.88 0.21 2.72
N ASN A 19 13.50 0.43 3.99
CA ASN A 19 13.74 -0.47 5.11
C ASN A 19 12.47 -0.83 5.89
N LEU A 20 11.31 -0.81 5.23
CA LEU A 20 9.99 -1.05 5.84
C LEU A 20 9.92 -2.36 6.65
N GLU A 21 10.53 -3.43 6.14
CA GLU A 21 10.51 -4.76 6.77
C GLU A 21 11.22 -4.82 8.12
N ASN A 22 12.22 -3.96 8.34
CA ASN A 22 12.95 -3.87 9.61
C ASN A 22 12.37 -2.78 10.52
N LYS A 23 11.72 -1.75 9.94
CA LYS A 23 11.13 -0.64 10.71
C LYS A 23 9.76 -0.99 11.27
N LEU A 24 8.93 -1.67 10.49
CA LEU A 24 7.54 -1.93 10.82
C LEU A 24 7.28 -3.42 11.00
N ARG A 25 6.39 -3.73 11.95
CA ARG A 25 5.97 -5.12 12.19
C ARG A 25 4.99 -5.57 11.11
N PRO A 26 4.99 -6.86 10.72
CA PRO A 26 3.95 -7.39 9.85
C PRO A 26 2.56 -7.20 10.44
N TRP A 27 1.60 -6.82 9.60
CA TRP A 27 0.19 -6.76 9.97
C TRP A 27 -0.45 -8.14 9.92
N ILE A 28 -1.20 -8.49 10.98
CA ILE A 28 -1.97 -9.74 11.04
C ILE A 28 -3.37 -9.40 11.54
N GLY A 29 -4.39 -9.70 10.72
CA GLY A 29 -5.80 -9.52 11.06
C GLY A 29 -6.54 -8.52 10.17
N GLU A 30 -7.71 -8.09 10.62
CA GLU A 30 -8.58 -7.16 9.89
C GLU A 30 -8.23 -5.70 10.17
N ILE A 31 -8.35 -4.84 9.14
CA ILE A 31 -8.08 -3.40 9.29
C ILE A 31 -9.05 -2.80 10.33
N PRO A 32 -8.55 -2.18 11.41
CA PRO A 32 -9.41 -1.62 12.45
C PRO A 32 -10.31 -0.51 11.91
N VAL A 33 -11.51 -0.38 12.47
CA VAL A 33 -12.41 0.73 12.18
C VAL A 33 -11.72 2.06 12.53
N GLY A 34 -11.80 3.02 11.60
CA GLY A 34 -11.16 4.33 11.75
C GLY A 34 -9.67 4.36 11.40
N ALA A 35 -9.07 3.23 11.01
CA ALA A 35 -7.75 3.21 10.39
C ALA A 35 -7.82 3.56 8.90
N PHE A 36 -6.68 3.89 8.30
CA PHE A 36 -6.51 3.97 6.85
C PHE A 36 -5.27 3.20 6.42
N ILE A 37 -5.10 3.02 5.11
CA ILE A 37 -3.93 2.36 4.54
C ILE A 37 -3.20 3.30 3.58
N VAL A 38 -1.88 3.14 3.53
CA VAL A 38 -1.03 3.69 2.47
C VAL A 38 -0.45 2.52 1.69
N ALA A 39 -0.52 2.57 0.36
CA ALA A 39 -0.04 1.49 -0.49
C ALA A 39 0.95 2.01 -1.53
N GLY A 40 2.11 1.36 -1.60
CA GLY A 40 3.02 1.50 -2.72
C GLY A 40 2.54 0.61 -3.87
N TYR A 41 2.44 1.17 -5.06
CA TYR A 41 2.02 0.43 -6.25
C TYR A 41 2.84 0.83 -7.46
N SER A 42 2.97 -0.09 -8.41
CA SER A 42 3.39 0.21 -9.77
C SER A 42 2.21 0.00 -10.73
N MET A 43 2.24 0.72 -11.85
CA MET A 43 1.28 0.55 -12.92
C MET A 43 2.03 0.28 -14.22
N HIS A 44 1.59 -0.76 -14.93
CA HIS A 44 2.07 -1.06 -16.26
C HIS A 44 0.92 -0.88 -17.25
N THR A 45 1.18 -0.15 -18.33
CA THR A 45 0.25 -0.03 -19.45
C THR A 45 0.82 -0.74 -20.66
N TYR A 46 0.10 -1.72 -21.17
CA TYR A 46 0.46 -2.45 -22.37
C TYR A 46 -0.44 -1.99 -23.52
N LYS A 47 0.15 -1.73 -24.68
CA LYS A 47 -0.59 -1.49 -25.92
C LYS A 47 -0.50 -2.74 -26.77
N GLY A 48 -1.63 -3.41 -27.00
CA GLY A 48 -1.74 -4.58 -27.84
C GLY A 48 -2.68 -4.32 -29.02
N LYS A 49 -2.50 -5.04 -30.13
CA LYS A 49 -3.51 -5.10 -31.19
C LYS A 49 -4.38 -6.32 -30.96
N VAL A 50 -5.64 -6.12 -30.60
CA VAL A 50 -6.66 -7.17 -30.53
C VAL A 50 -7.61 -6.95 -31.69
N GLN A 51 -7.69 -7.91 -32.62
CA GLN A 51 -8.54 -7.83 -33.82
C GLN A 51 -8.37 -6.53 -34.64
N GLY A 52 -7.14 -6.03 -34.78
CA GLY A 52 -6.85 -4.81 -35.55
C GLY A 52 -7.17 -3.49 -34.84
N MET A 53 -7.79 -3.52 -33.65
CA MET A 53 -7.97 -2.35 -32.78
C MET A 53 -6.84 -2.27 -31.75
N VAL A 54 -6.40 -1.05 -31.41
CA VAL A 54 -5.44 -0.81 -30.33
C VAL A 54 -6.16 -0.94 -29.00
N ALA A 55 -5.96 -2.06 -28.32
CA ALA A 55 -6.42 -2.25 -26.95
C ALA A 55 -5.33 -1.79 -25.98
N GLN A 56 -5.72 -0.99 -24.98
CA GLN A 56 -4.85 -0.61 -23.87
C GLN A 56 -5.22 -1.47 -22.66
N THR A 57 -4.28 -2.27 -22.19
CA THR A 57 -4.43 -3.06 -20.97
C THR A 57 -3.67 -2.39 -19.85
N LEU A 58 -4.36 -2.06 -18.76
CA LEU A 58 -3.79 -1.56 -17.53
C LEU A 58 -3.58 -2.72 -16.56
N SER A 59 -2.38 -2.84 -16.01
CA SER A 59 -2.02 -3.84 -15.02
C SER A 59 -1.46 -3.13 -13.78
N PRO A 60 -2.28 -2.96 -12.72
CA PRO A 60 -1.80 -2.46 -11.45
C PRO A 60 -1.11 -3.58 -10.66
N ASN A 61 -0.04 -3.24 -9.94
CA ASN A 61 0.67 -4.16 -9.05
C ASN A 61 0.93 -3.49 -7.70
N LEU A 62 0.44 -4.11 -6.63
CA LEU A 62 0.67 -3.64 -5.27
C LEU A 62 2.02 -4.14 -4.77
N LEU A 63 2.87 -3.22 -4.33
CA LEU A 63 4.22 -3.51 -3.86
C LEU A 63 4.25 -3.74 -2.35
N TRP A 64 3.55 -2.91 -1.58
CA TRP A 64 3.44 -3.00 -0.12
C TRP A 64 2.23 -2.22 0.38
N VAL A 65 1.81 -2.49 1.62
CA VAL A 65 0.74 -1.78 2.31
C VAL A 65 1.18 -1.45 3.74
N VAL A 66 0.87 -0.26 4.23
CA VAL A 66 1.08 0.18 5.61
C VAL A 66 -0.27 0.56 6.21
N VAL A 67 -0.60 0.00 7.38
CA VAL A 67 -1.81 0.30 8.14
C VAL A 67 -1.51 1.43 9.12
N CYS A 68 -2.25 2.52 8.99
CA CYS A 68 -2.09 3.73 9.78
C CYS A 68 -3.28 3.93 10.71
N GLY A 69 -2.98 4.24 11.97
CA GLY A 69 -4.00 4.56 12.97
C GLY A 69 -4.36 6.04 12.89
N VAL A 70 -5.61 6.36 13.14
CA VAL A 70 -6.06 7.75 13.31
C VAL A 70 -6.48 7.91 14.77
N PRO A 71 -6.10 9.00 15.45
CA PRO A 71 -6.60 9.28 16.78
C PRO A 71 -8.13 9.42 16.73
N ILE A 72 -8.83 8.47 17.35
CA ILE A 72 -10.29 8.52 17.48
C ILE A 72 -10.59 9.54 18.60
N LYS A 73 -11.31 10.62 18.28
CA LYS A 73 -11.90 11.46 19.33
C LYS A 73 -13.01 10.66 20.00
N THR A 74 -12.77 10.19 21.22
CA THR A 74 -13.87 9.80 22.12
C THR A 74 -14.67 11.06 22.42
N GLN A 75 -15.89 11.13 21.89
CA GLN A 75 -16.90 12.11 22.30
C GLN A 75 -17.49 11.72 23.65
#